data_AF-A0A8T4UPJ2-F1
#
_entry.id   AF-A0A8T4UPJ2-F1
#
_cell.length_a   1.000
_cell.length_b   1.000
_cell.length_c   1.000
_cell.angle_alpha   90.00
_cell.angle_beta   90.00
_cell.angle_gamma   90.00
#
_symmetry.space_group_name_H-M   'P 1'
#
loop_
_entity.id
_entity.type
_entity.pdbx_description
1 polymer ?
#
loop_
_entity_poly.entity_id
_entity_poly.type
_entity_poly.pdbx_seq_one_letter_code
_entity_poly.pdbx_strand_id
1 'polypeptide(L)'
;MEVLLEKALSASQELLSPSIRTLLGQTFETEFLDLEYVYGKSGTCTAFLLRKILEKAAFIALSKKGAGGELNEGNGHIKGLDLLLDLAAKEQVKGHPIIMPKTRKAIHGIKFLGDSAAHNPLVIVDMHEITPQLPYITTALKEIGISIQELS
;
A
#
# COMPACT_ATOMS: atom_id res chain seq x y z
N MET A 1 -4.02 1.49 25.59
CA MET A 1 -3.11 0.47 25.04
C MET A 1 -3.92 -0.65 24.39
N GLU A 2 -4.88 -1.24 25.08
CA GLU A 2 -5.85 -2.24 24.55
C GLU A 2 -6.54 -1.81 23.25
N VAL A 3 -7.12 -0.60 23.20
CA VAL A 3 -7.86 -0.09 22.01
C VAL A 3 -6.98 0.03 20.75
N LEU A 4 -5.67 0.28 20.90
CA LEU A 4 -4.74 0.36 19.77
C LEU A 4 -4.38 -1.05 19.27
N LEU A 5 -4.26 -2.01 20.19
CA LEU A 5 -3.98 -3.41 19.88
C LEU A 5 -5.16 -4.07 19.16
N GLU A 6 -6.39 -3.84 19.64
CA GLU A 6 -7.62 -4.34 18.99
C GLU A 6 -7.79 -3.79 17.58
N LYS A 7 -7.54 -2.48 17.39
CA LYS A 7 -7.58 -1.85 16.06
C LYS A 7 -6.54 -2.45 15.12
N ALA A 8 -5.33 -2.72 15.62
CA ALA A 8 -4.28 -3.30 14.81
C ALA A 8 -4.54 -4.79 14.47
N LEU A 9 -5.09 -5.56 15.41
CA LEU A 9 -5.51 -6.95 15.18
C LEU A 9 -6.64 -7.01 14.15
N SER A 10 -7.67 -6.17 14.29
CA SER A 10 -8.76 -6.04 13.32
C SER A 10 -8.24 -5.61 11.95
N ALA A 11 -7.33 -4.63 11.89
CA ALA A 11 -6.73 -4.18 10.64
C ALA A 11 -5.87 -5.26 9.97
N SER A 12 -5.19 -6.11 10.75
CA SER A 12 -4.41 -7.23 10.20
C SER A 12 -5.28 -8.31 9.58
N GLN A 13 -6.39 -8.66 10.25
CA GLN A 13 -7.39 -9.58 9.72
C GLN A 13 -8.06 -9.01 8.48
N GLU A 14 -8.29 -7.70 8.46
CA GLU A 14 -8.91 -7.01 7.33
C GLU A 14 -7.96 -6.90 6.11
N LEU A 15 -6.69 -6.58 6.33
CA LEU A 15 -5.67 -6.47 5.28
C LEU A 15 -5.54 -7.78 4.49
N LEU A 16 -5.57 -8.91 5.19
CA LEU A 16 -5.51 -10.25 4.62
C LEU A 16 -6.90 -10.79 4.26
N SER A 17 -7.96 -10.00 4.46
CA SER A 17 -9.32 -10.46 4.18
C SER A 17 -9.57 -10.63 2.68
N PRO A 18 -10.53 -11.51 2.31
CA PRO A 18 -10.99 -11.61 0.93
C PRO A 18 -11.45 -10.27 0.34
N SER A 19 -11.93 -9.33 1.17
CA SER A 19 -12.47 -8.06 0.69
C SER A 19 -11.41 -7.18 0.00
N ILE A 20 -10.21 -7.06 0.57
CA ILE A 20 -9.10 -6.30 -0.02
C ILE A 20 -8.58 -6.99 -1.27
N ARG A 21 -8.45 -8.32 -1.23
CA ARG A 21 -8.03 -9.12 -2.38
C ARG A 21 -8.99 -8.96 -3.56
N THR A 22 -10.30 -9.00 -3.30
CA THR A 22 -11.33 -8.78 -4.33
C THR A 22 -11.26 -7.36 -4.90
N LEU A 23 -11.05 -6.34 -4.05
CA LEU A 23 -10.94 -4.95 -4.51
C LEU A 23 -9.75 -4.74 -5.45
N LEU A 24 -8.58 -5.27 -5.09
CA LEU A 24 -7.35 -5.09 -5.88
C LEU A 24 -7.27 -6.02 -7.10
N GLY A 25 -7.94 -7.18 -7.03
CA GLY A 25 -8.04 -8.15 -8.12
C GLY A 25 -6.89 -9.16 -8.15
N GLN A 26 -7.00 -10.12 -9.09
CA GLN A 26 -6.12 -11.29 -9.20
C GLN A 26 -4.65 -10.95 -9.49
N THR A 27 -4.36 -9.73 -9.96
CA THR A 27 -2.99 -9.28 -10.24
C THR A 27 -2.11 -9.20 -8.99
N PHE A 28 -2.68 -9.23 -7.78
CA PHE A 28 -1.98 -9.17 -6.51
C PHE A 28 -1.83 -10.52 -5.80
N GLU A 29 -2.29 -11.62 -6.41
CA GLU A 29 -2.38 -12.91 -5.71
C GLU A 29 -1.03 -13.38 -5.18
N THR A 30 0.04 -13.25 -5.97
CA THR A 30 1.40 -13.60 -5.53
C THR A 30 1.85 -12.78 -4.33
N GLU A 31 1.69 -11.44 -4.37
CA GLU A 31 2.12 -10.60 -3.23
C GLU A 31 1.31 -10.89 -1.96
N PHE A 32 0.03 -11.23 -2.09
CA PHE A 32 -0.77 -11.61 -0.93
C PHE A 32 -0.40 -12.98 -0.37
N LEU A 33 -0.12 -13.98 -1.22
CA LEU A 33 0.40 -15.29 -0.77
C LEU A 33 1.75 -15.14 -0.07
N ASP A 34 2.65 -14.33 -0.63
CA ASP A 34 3.94 -14.02 -0.01
C ASP A 34 3.74 -13.31 1.34
N LEU A 35 2.81 -12.36 1.40
CA LEU A 35 2.51 -11.61 2.63
C LEU A 35 1.98 -12.54 3.71
N GLU A 36 1.01 -13.41 3.41
CA GLU A 36 0.50 -14.42 4.35
C GLU A 36 1.59 -15.36 4.85
N TYR A 37 2.53 -15.72 3.97
CA TYR A 37 3.63 -16.59 4.34
C TYR A 37 4.56 -15.94 5.38
N VAL A 38 4.87 -14.64 5.24
CA VAL A 38 5.85 -13.93 6.10
C VAL A 38 5.23 -13.16 7.26
N TYR A 39 3.93 -12.88 7.22
CA TYR A 39 3.25 -12.04 8.21
C TYR A 39 3.42 -12.62 9.63
N GLY A 40 3.86 -11.77 10.57
CA GLY A 40 4.14 -12.18 11.95
C GLY A 40 5.41 -13.01 12.14
N LYS A 41 6.08 -13.45 11.06
CA LYS A 41 7.34 -14.21 11.10
C LYS A 41 8.56 -13.34 10.80
N SER A 42 8.41 -12.34 9.92
CA SER A 42 9.47 -11.41 9.54
C SER A 42 8.90 -10.01 9.34
N GLY A 43 9.26 -9.08 10.24
CA GLY A 43 8.87 -7.68 10.10
C GLY A 43 9.47 -7.05 8.85
N THR A 44 10.77 -7.26 8.59
CA THR A 44 11.44 -6.81 7.35
C THR A 44 10.70 -7.25 6.09
N CYS A 45 10.40 -8.54 5.95
CA CYS A 45 9.69 -9.03 4.75
C CYS A 45 8.25 -8.48 4.69
N THR A 46 7.56 -8.40 5.83
CA THR A 46 6.21 -7.84 5.90
C THR A 46 6.20 -6.38 5.47
N ALA A 47 7.07 -5.54 6.02
CA ALA A 47 7.16 -4.11 5.66
C ALA A 47 7.49 -3.91 4.18
N PHE A 48 8.41 -4.71 3.64
CA PHE A 48 8.75 -4.71 2.22
C PHE A 48 7.53 -5.03 1.33
N LEU A 49 6.84 -6.12 1.61
CA LEU A 49 5.68 -6.55 0.81
C LEU A 49 4.52 -5.56 0.91
N LEU A 50 4.25 -5.02 2.10
CA LEU A 50 3.23 -3.98 2.30
C LEU A 50 3.52 -2.74 1.45
N ARG A 51 4.78 -2.26 1.43
CA ARG A 51 5.21 -1.16 0.55
C ARG A 51 5.01 -1.52 -0.92
N LYS A 52 5.44 -2.71 -1.34
CA LYS A 52 5.32 -3.17 -2.74
C LYS A 52 3.87 -3.25 -3.21
N ILE A 53 2.98 -3.81 -2.40
CA ILE A 53 1.54 -3.91 -2.71
C ILE A 53 0.95 -2.52 -2.88
N LEU A 54 1.27 -1.59 -1.96
CA LEU A 54 0.80 -0.21 -2.03
C LEU A 54 1.31 0.52 -3.28
N GLU A 55 2.58 0.35 -3.63
CA GLU A 55 3.19 0.94 -4.84
C GLU A 55 2.52 0.43 -6.11
N LYS A 56 2.35 -0.89 -6.20
CA LYS A 56 1.67 -1.55 -7.32
C LYS A 56 0.21 -1.12 -7.44
N ALA A 57 -0.52 -0.97 -6.33
CA ALA A 57 -1.90 -0.48 -6.31
C ALA A 57 -2.00 0.94 -6.86
N ALA A 58 -1.17 1.86 -6.36
CA ALA A 58 -1.14 3.24 -6.84
C ALA A 58 -0.78 3.31 -8.35
N PHE A 59 0.22 2.55 -8.77
CA PHE A 59 0.62 2.47 -10.17
C PHE A 59 -0.52 1.98 -11.08
N ILE A 60 -1.22 0.91 -10.70
CA ILE A 60 -2.34 0.36 -11.49
C ILE A 60 -3.48 1.36 -11.58
N ALA A 61 -3.88 1.99 -10.47
CA ALA A 61 -4.96 2.97 -10.46
C ALA A 61 -4.65 4.16 -11.38
N LEU A 62 -3.45 4.72 -11.29
CA LEU A 62 -3.02 5.83 -12.15
C LEU A 62 -2.89 5.42 -13.62
N SER A 63 -2.39 4.22 -13.89
CA SER A 63 -2.30 3.68 -15.25
C SER A 63 -3.68 3.57 -15.89
N LYS A 64 -4.65 2.99 -15.16
CA LYS A 64 -6.04 2.88 -15.61
C LYS A 64 -6.72 4.24 -15.80
N LYS A 65 -6.35 5.24 -15.00
CA LYS A 65 -6.86 6.61 -15.12
C LYS A 65 -6.33 7.34 -16.36
N GLY A 66 -5.30 6.80 -17.03
CA GLY A 66 -4.68 7.37 -18.21
C GLY A 66 -3.46 8.25 -17.91
N ALA A 67 -2.93 8.23 -16.68
CA ALA A 67 -1.76 9.03 -16.29
C ALA A 67 -0.42 8.41 -16.76
N GLY A 68 -0.44 7.44 -17.68
CA GLY A 68 0.74 6.63 -18.06
C GLY A 68 1.97 7.43 -18.51
N GLY A 69 1.77 8.58 -19.16
CA GLY A 69 2.87 9.49 -19.53
C GLY A 69 3.57 10.12 -18.33
N GLU A 70 2.85 10.31 -17.21
CA GLU A 70 3.37 10.89 -15.97
C GLU A 70 3.94 9.85 -15.01
N LEU A 71 3.83 8.55 -15.31
CA LEU A 71 4.36 7.48 -14.46
C LEU A 71 5.85 7.21 -14.69
N ASN A 72 6.40 7.69 -15.80
CA ASN A 72 7.80 7.50 -16.16
C ASN A 72 8.65 8.70 -15.72
N GLU A 73 9.86 8.42 -15.25
CA GLU A 73 10.88 9.42 -14.88
C GLU A 73 11.70 9.90 -16.10
N GLY A 74 11.26 9.60 -17.33
CA GLY A 74 11.93 9.99 -18.58
C GLY A 74 13.19 9.18 -18.93
N ASN A 75 13.75 8.45 -17.96
CA ASN A 75 14.92 7.56 -18.10
C ASN A 75 14.53 6.07 -18.25
N GLY A 76 13.24 5.76 -18.48
CA GLY A 76 12.71 4.40 -18.51
C GLY A 76 12.41 3.80 -17.14
N HIS A 77 12.70 4.52 -16.04
CA HIS A 77 12.30 4.13 -14.70
C HIS A 77 10.88 4.63 -14.39
N ILE A 78 10.16 3.83 -13.59
CA ILE A 78 8.85 4.18 -13.05
C ILE A 78 9.06 5.03 -11.80
N LYS A 79 8.22 6.04 -11.60
CA LYS A 79 8.19 6.85 -10.38
C LYS A 79 8.05 5.97 -9.15
N GLY A 80 8.87 6.23 -8.14
CA GLY A 80 8.78 5.54 -6.86
C GLY A 80 7.49 5.86 -6.08
N LEU A 81 7.18 5.03 -5.09
CA LEU A 81 5.98 5.09 -4.26
C LEU A 81 5.57 6.50 -3.81
N ASP A 82 6.50 7.33 -3.35
CA ASP A 82 6.18 8.67 -2.84
C ASP A 82 5.51 9.56 -3.90
N LEU A 83 6.10 9.57 -5.10
CA LEU A 83 5.59 10.32 -6.24
C LEU A 83 4.29 9.74 -6.77
N LEU A 84 4.15 8.41 -6.78
CA LEU A 84 2.90 7.75 -7.17
C LEU A 84 1.76 8.13 -6.22
N LEU A 85 2.01 8.11 -4.91
CA LEU A 85 1.01 8.49 -3.93
C LEU A 85 0.65 9.99 -4.00
N ASP A 86 1.61 10.85 -4.32
CA ASP A 86 1.37 12.28 -4.54
C ASP A 86 0.53 12.55 -5.79
N LEU A 87 0.76 11.80 -6.87
CA LEU A 87 -0.08 11.85 -8.07
C LEU A 87 -1.49 11.31 -7.77
N ALA A 88 -1.59 10.16 -7.11
CA ALA A 88 -2.86 9.55 -6.74
C ALA A 88 -3.71 10.47 -5.81
N ALA A 89 -3.07 11.31 -5.00
CA ALA A 89 -3.77 12.27 -4.16
C ALA A 89 -4.33 13.48 -4.93
N LYS A 90 -3.83 13.73 -6.14
CA LYS A 90 -4.27 14.81 -7.04
C LYS A 90 -5.28 14.33 -8.07
N GLU A 91 -5.08 13.13 -8.59
CA GLU A 91 -5.96 12.50 -9.57
C GLU A 91 -7.29 12.09 -8.94
N GLN A 92 -8.37 12.27 -9.70
CA GLN A 92 -9.72 11.97 -9.25
C GLN A 92 -10.41 10.94 -10.15
N VAL A 93 -11.16 10.04 -9.50
CA VAL A 93 -12.10 9.12 -10.12
C VAL A 93 -13.49 9.49 -9.61
N LYS A 94 -14.42 9.79 -10.52
CA LYS A 94 -15.80 10.23 -10.21
C LYS A 94 -15.90 11.34 -9.15
N GLY A 95 -14.96 12.30 -9.17
CA GLY A 95 -14.94 13.43 -8.24
C GLY A 95 -14.28 13.17 -6.88
N HIS A 96 -13.72 11.97 -6.67
CA HIS A 96 -12.99 11.61 -5.45
C HIS A 96 -11.52 11.33 -5.77
N PRO A 97 -10.56 11.77 -4.93
CA PRO A 97 -9.15 11.40 -5.08
C PRO A 97 -8.93 9.88 -5.05
N ILE A 98 -7.96 9.38 -5.83
CA ILE A 98 -7.60 7.94 -5.80
C ILE A 98 -7.14 7.51 -4.40
N ILE A 99 -6.43 8.39 -3.71
CA ILE A 99 -6.14 8.28 -2.28
C ILE A 99 -6.43 9.63 -1.61
N MET A 100 -7.11 9.60 -0.47
CA MET A 100 -7.46 10.82 0.24
C MET A 100 -6.19 11.51 0.76
N PRO A 101 -6.08 12.86 0.71
CA PRO A 101 -4.89 13.56 1.20
C PRO A 101 -4.53 13.27 2.66
N LYS A 102 -5.53 13.00 3.50
CA LYS A 102 -5.32 12.57 4.89
C LYS A 102 -4.69 11.17 4.98
N THR A 103 -5.13 10.25 4.12
CA THR A 103 -4.66 8.87 4.07
C THR A 103 -3.23 8.85 3.54
N ARG A 104 -2.93 9.63 2.49
CA ARG A 104 -1.58 9.88 1.97
C ARG A 104 -0.58 10.30 3.06
N LYS A 105 -0.99 11.22 3.95
CA LYS A 105 -0.16 11.69 5.07
C LYS A 105 0.01 10.63 6.16
N ALA A 106 -0.99 9.78 6.36
CA ALA A 106 -0.96 8.76 7.42
C ALA A 106 -0.07 7.55 7.07
N ILE A 107 0.09 7.22 5.78
CA ILE A 107 0.87 6.04 5.32
C ILE A 107 2.39 6.25 5.25
N HIS A 108 2.92 7.42 5.67
CA HIS A 108 4.37 7.68 5.67
C HIS A 108 5.16 6.65 6.49
N GLY A 109 4.57 6.11 7.58
CA GLY A 109 5.21 5.09 8.40
C GLY A 109 5.51 3.80 7.63
N ILE A 110 4.54 3.27 6.86
CA ILE A 110 4.77 2.08 6.03
C ILE A 110 5.83 2.33 4.96
N LYS A 111 5.81 3.51 4.32
CA LYS A 111 6.85 3.86 3.35
C LYS A 111 8.23 3.81 4.00
N PHE A 112 8.40 4.46 5.14
CA PHE A 112 9.67 4.51 5.86
C PHE A 112 10.17 3.10 6.26
N LEU A 113 9.28 2.28 6.84
CA LEU A 113 9.62 0.92 7.24
C LEU A 113 9.95 0.04 6.02
N GLY A 114 9.17 0.16 4.94
CA GLY A 114 9.42 -0.57 3.70
C GLY A 114 10.68 -0.14 2.95
N ASP A 115 11.03 1.15 2.99
CA ASP A 115 12.30 1.66 2.45
C ASP A 115 13.48 1.13 3.26
N SER A 116 13.37 1.15 4.59
CA SER A 116 14.38 0.59 5.49
C SER A 116 14.57 -0.91 5.23
N ALA A 117 13.48 -1.67 5.12
CA ALA A 117 13.51 -3.09 4.82
C ALA A 117 14.09 -3.41 3.43
N ALA A 118 13.89 -2.54 2.43
CA ALA A 118 14.35 -2.76 1.07
C ALA A 118 15.80 -2.35 0.82
N HIS A 119 16.29 -1.33 1.53
CA HIS A 119 17.50 -0.62 1.13
C HIS A 119 18.55 -0.49 2.25
N ASN A 120 18.18 -0.77 3.51
CA ASN A 120 19.12 -0.68 4.62
C ASN A 120 19.50 -2.08 5.14
N PRO A 121 20.69 -2.60 4.79
CA PRO A 121 21.12 -3.95 5.20
C PRO A 121 21.42 -4.06 6.70
N LEU A 122 21.49 -2.95 7.43
CA LEU A 122 21.81 -2.90 8.86
C LEU A 122 20.57 -2.79 9.75
N VAL A 123 19.39 -2.62 9.16
CA VAL A 123 18.14 -2.43 9.90
C VAL A 123 17.23 -3.64 9.71
N ILE A 124 16.78 -4.19 10.82
CA ILE A 124 15.70 -5.18 10.87
C ILE A 124 14.45 -4.45 11.34
N VAL A 125 13.39 -4.52 10.54
CA VAL A 125 12.10 -3.96 10.94
C VAL A 125 11.37 -4.98 11.80
N ASP A 126 10.82 -4.54 12.92
CA ASP A 126 10.05 -5.39 13.80
C ASP A 126 8.54 -5.28 13.50
N MET A 127 7.81 -6.38 13.72
CA MET A 127 6.35 -6.40 13.64
C MET A 127 5.69 -5.36 14.55
N HIS A 128 6.26 -5.07 15.73
CA HIS A 128 5.69 -4.06 16.64
C HIS A 128 5.71 -2.64 16.05
N GLU A 129 6.60 -2.36 15.11
CA GLU A 129 6.64 -1.09 14.37
C GLU A 129 5.61 -1.06 13.23
N ILE A 130 5.31 -2.21 12.65
CA ILE A 130 4.37 -2.38 11.54
C ILE A 130 2.92 -2.37 12.03
N THR A 131 2.63 -3.08 13.12
CA THR A 131 1.28 -3.28 13.66
C THR A 131 0.49 -1.97 13.81
N PRO A 132 1.04 -0.88 14.37
CA PRO A 132 0.35 0.41 14.46
C PRO A 132 0.03 1.06 13.11
N GLN A 133 0.71 0.65 12.03
CA GLN A 133 0.58 1.23 10.70
C GLN A 133 -0.49 0.51 9.84
N LEU A 134 -0.90 -0.70 10.24
CA LEU A 134 -1.84 -1.53 9.48
C LEU A 134 -3.18 -0.84 9.19
N PRO A 135 -3.82 -0.10 10.12
CA PRO A 135 -5.07 0.58 9.80
C PRO A 135 -4.94 1.59 8.64
N TYR A 136 -3.79 2.26 8.53
CA TYR A 136 -3.57 3.26 7.49
C TYR A 136 -3.34 2.61 6.14
N ILE A 137 -2.57 1.52 6.07
CA ILE A 137 -2.36 0.82 4.80
C ILE A 137 -3.64 0.15 4.31
N THR A 138 -4.40 -0.49 5.20
CA THR A 138 -5.68 -1.09 4.84
C THR A 138 -6.63 -0.03 4.29
N THR A 139 -6.70 1.15 4.91
CA THR A 139 -7.49 2.28 4.39
C THR A 139 -7.02 2.72 3.01
N ALA A 140 -5.71 2.89 2.82
CA ALA A 140 -5.14 3.29 1.53
C ALA A 140 -5.46 2.27 0.42
N LEU A 141 -5.30 0.98 0.70
CA LEU A 141 -5.58 -0.08 -0.28
C LEU A 141 -7.07 -0.15 -0.63
N LYS A 142 -7.98 0.16 0.30
CA LYS A 142 -9.41 0.29 0.01
C LYS A 142 -9.71 1.46 -0.91
N GLU A 143 -9.22 2.65 -0.59
CA GLU A 143 -9.44 3.86 -1.41
C GLU A 143 -8.93 3.65 -2.85
N ILE A 144 -7.72 3.12 -2.97
CA ILE A 144 -7.12 2.81 -4.28
C ILE A 144 -7.87 1.68 -4.98
N GLY A 145 -8.22 0.61 -4.26
CA GLY A 145 -8.93 -0.55 -4.81
C GLY A 145 -10.32 -0.19 -5.35
N ILE A 146 -11.07 0.67 -4.65
CA ILE A 146 -12.34 1.22 -5.15
C ILE A 146 -12.09 1.96 -6.48
N SER A 147 -11.08 2.82 -6.51
CA SER A 147 -10.73 3.57 -7.74
C SER A 147 -10.36 2.64 -8.90
N ILE A 148 -9.64 1.53 -8.65
CA ILE A 148 -9.31 0.52 -9.66
C ILE A 148 -10.58 -0.13 -10.24
N GLN A 149 -11.53 -0.49 -9.38
CA GLN A 149 -12.81 -1.09 -9.80
C GLN A 149 -13.65 -0.11 -10.62
N GLU A 150 -13.66 1.17 -10.25
CA GLU A 150 -14.41 2.20 -10.98
C GLU A 150 -13.84 2.56 -12.35
N LEU A 151 -12.57 2.21 -12.59
CA LEU A 151 -11.87 2.40 -13.86
C LEU A 151 -11.81 1.09 -14.70
N SER A 152 -12.45 0.01 -14.23
CA SER A 152 -12.52 -1.29 -14.92
C SER A 152 -13.83 -1.43 -15.69
#